data_AF-A0A969KML4-F1
#
_entry.id   AF-A0A969KML4-F1
#
_cell.length_a   1.000
_cell.length_b   1.000
_cell.length_c   1.000
_cell.angle_alpha   90.00
_cell.angle_beta   90.00
_cell.angle_gamma   90.00
#
_symmetry.space_group_name_H-M   'P 1'
#
loop_
_entity.id
_entity.type
_entity.pdbx_description
1 polymer ?
#
loop_
_entity_poly.entity_id
_entity_poly.type
_entity_poly.pdbx_seq_one_letter_code
_entity_poly.pdbx_strand_id
1 'polypeptide(L)'
;MTDKSIQFKQGIGRWAGNAEVFDSKGCFLGNGADYRNVQSLENGRVRVDVSFVGPFKHSGHYFIQEEGDYRLYEGPSNIGYAETLSENLVDANAYWSALGLSQRFFLMVVDNTLQLSLAQMSRGEHMMYIVVGQNDKVPEDTPVPQSTVVSGTHYDLHDDPTSGRGEILLHRLGRWAGELNALNENRESIGKKIL
;
A
#
# COMPACT_ATOMS: atom_id res chain seq x y z
N MET A 1 -28.27 8.01 -18.42
CA MET A 1 -26.90 7.54 -18.13
C MET A 1 -26.14 8.72 -17.57
N THR A 2 -26.02 8.80 -16.25
CA THR A 2 -25.27 9.87 -15.58
C THR A 2 -23.80 9.50 -15.58
N ASP A 3 -23.03 10.31 -16.29
CA ASP A 3 -21.58 10.35 -16.34
C ASP A 3 -21.01 10.64 -14.94
N LYS A 4 -20.85 9.59 -14.12
CA LYS A 4 -20.07 9.68 -12.89
C LYS A 4 -18.64 9.35 -13.27
N SER A 5 -17.90 10.36 -13.72
CA SER A 5 -16.45 10.32 -13.59
C SER A 5 -16.13 10.27 -12.08
N ILE A 6 -15.96 9.07 -11.56
CA ILE A 6 -15.25 8.88 -10.30
C ILE A 6 -13.85 9.37 -10.63
N GLN A 7 -13.53 10.60 -10.20
CA GLN A 7 -12.18 11.14 -10.32
C GLN A 7 -11.43 10.71 -9.07
N PHE A 8 -10.28 10.07 -9.25
CA PHE A 8 -9.29 9.80 -8.22
C PHE A 8 -8.88 11.09 -7.51
N LYS A 9 -9.62 11.49 -6.47
CA LYS A 9 -9.36 12.72 -5.70
C LYS A 9 -8.73 12.45 -4.34
N GLN A 10 -9.12 11.34 -3.69
CA GLN A 10 -8.71 11.07 -2.30
C GLN A 10 -7.27 10.58 -2.17
N GLY A 11 -6.67 10.03 -3.23
CA GLY A 11 -5.26 9.60 -3.20
C GLY A 11 -4.26 10.64 -3.69
N ILE A 12 -4.69 11.80 -4.18
CA ILE A 12 -3.80 12.85 -4.71
C ILE A 12 -3.05 13.53 -3.57
N GLY A 13 -1.76 13.75 -3.78
CA GLY A 13 -0.86 14.43 -2.86
C GLY A 13 0.39 13.61 -2.55
N ARG A 14 1.12 14.09 -1.54
CA ARG A 14 2.34 13.44 -1.04
C ARG A 14 1.98 12.59 0.17
N TRP A 15 2.52 11.38 0.23
CA TRP A 15 2.26 10.40 1.27
C TRP A 15 3.59 9.88 1.77
N ALA A 16 3.77 9.82 3.09
CA ALA A 16 4.96 9.29 3.71
C ALA A 16 4.60 8.47 4.93
N GLY A 17 5.32 7.37 5.14
CA GLY A 17 5.16 6.57 6.33
C GLY A 17 6.05 5.35 6.32
N ASN A 18 5.63 4.35 7.07
CA ASN A 18 6.40 3.13 7.29
C ASN A 18 5.56 1.92 6.92
N ALA A 19 6.26 0.84 6.57
CA ALA A 19 5.66 -0.46 6.39
C ALA A 19 6.44 -1.53 7.15
N GLU A 20 5.71 -2.47 7.76
CA GLU A 20 6.27 -3.68 8.32
C GLU A 20 6.38 -4.73 7.21
N VAL A 21 7.52 -5.40 7.10
CA VAL A 21 7.75 -6.45 6.10
C VAL A 21 7.97 -7.79 6.77
N PHE A 22 7.27 -8.81 6.29
CA PHE A 22 7.33 -10.17 6.77
C PHE A 22 7.67 -11.13 5.63
N ASP A 23 8.25 -12.28 5.94
CA ASP A 23 8.41 -13.37 4.98
C ASP A 23 7.12 -14.20 4.82
N SER A 24 7.16 -15.26 4.01
CA SER A 24 6.03 -16.15 3.78
C SER A 24 5.60 -17.01 4.97
N LYS A 25 6.42 -17.06 6.03
CA LYS A 25 6.12 -17.75 7.29
C LYS A 25 5.58 -16.79 8.35
N GLY A 26 5.48 -15.50 8.03
CA GLY A 26 5.09 -14.45 8.98
C GLY A 26 6.23 -13.99 9.89
N CYS A 27 7.47 -14.35 9.58
CA CYS A 27 8.62 -13.83 10.33
C CYS A 27 8.87 -12.38 9.92
N PHE A 28 8.99 -11.49 10.90
CA PHE A 28 9.30 -10.08 10.65
C PHE A 28 10.73 -9.94 10.10
N LEU A 29 10.89 -9.15 9.03
CA LEU A 29 12.16 -8.91 8.35
C LEU A 29 12.70 -7.50 8.58
N GLY A 30 11.85 -6.57 8.99
CA GLY A 30 12.22 -5.17 9.22
C GLY A 30 11.17 -4.19 8.74
N ASN A 31 11.40 -2.91 9.05
CA ASN A 31 10.59 -1.81 8.58
C ASN A 31 11.12 -1.29 7.23
N GLY A 32 10.23 -0.74 6.41
CA GLY A 32 10.58 0.04 5.24
C GLY A 32 9.93 1.41 5.26
N ALA A 33 10.68 2.43 4.85
CA ALA A 33 10.11 3.74 4.59
C ALA A 33 9.43 3.72 3.22
N ASP A 34 8.16 4.14 3.17
CA ASP A 34 7.37 4.25 1.95
C ASP A 34 7.03 5.73 1.70
N TYR A 35 7.40 6.21 0.53
CA TYR A 35 7.07 7.54 0.05
C TYR A 35 6.36 7.44 -1.30
N ARG A 36 5.25 8.17 -1.43
CA ARG A 36 4.48 8.27 -2.67
C ARG A 36 4.18 9.73 -2.98
N ASN A 37 4.40 10.12 -4.22
CA ASN A 37 3.93 11.37 -4.76
C ASN A 37 2.90 11.06 -5.86
N VAL A 38 1.66 11.47 -5.63
CA VAL A 38 0.54 11.12 -6.48
C VAL A 38 -0.04 12.39 -7.09
N GLN A 39 0.12 12.54 -8.40
CA GLN A 39 -0.17 13.78 -9.13
C GLN A 39 -1.22 13.54 -10.20
N SER A 40 -2.28 14.34 -10.19
CA SER A 40 -3.22 14.37 -11.31
C SER A 40 -2.55 15.05 -12.50
N LEU A 41 -2.70 14.45 -13.68
CA LEU A 41 -2.30 15.02 -14.95
C LEU A 41 -3.54 15.41 -15.75
N GLU A 42 -3.33 16.02 -16.92
CA GLU A 42 -4.40 16.25 -17.89
C GLU A 42 -5.02 14.92 -18.36
N ASN A 43 -6.27 14.97 -18.82
CA ASN A 43 -7.01 13.84 -19.38
C ASN A 43 -7.28 12.67 -18.40
N GLY A 44 -7.35 12.96 -17.09
CA GLY A 44 -7.73 11.96 -16.09
C GLY A 44 -6.65 10.92 -15.78
N ARG A 45 -5.42 11.10 -16.29
CA ARG A 45 -4.28 10.28 -15.91
C ARG A 45 -3.73 10.73 -14.56
N VAL A 46 -3.25 9.79 -13.76
CA VAL A 46 -2.56 10.08 -12.51
C VAL A 46 -1.14 9.51 -12.59
N ARG A 47 -0.13 10.31 -12.23
CA ARG A 47 1.24 9.84 -12.07
C ARG A 47 1.48 9.49 -10.61
N VAL A 48 2.10 8.34 -10.38
CA VAL A 48 2.58 7.93 -9.06
C VAL A 48 4.09 7.77 -9.13
N ASP A 49 4.82 8.58 -8.38
CA ASP A 49 6.21 8.31 -8.06
C ASP A 49 6.25 7.59 -6.71
N VAL A 50 6.94 6.46 -6.63
CA VAL A 50 7.04 5.61 -5.44
C VAL A 50 8.49 5.37 -5.07
N SER A 51 8.79 5.39 -3.78
CA SER A 51 10.09 5.04 -3.23
C SER A 51 9.89 4.23 -1.96
N PHE A 52 10.44 3.03 -1.94
CA PHE A 52 10.43 2.13 -0.81
C PHE A 52 11.85 1.73 -0.44
N VAL A 53 12.22 1.88 0.84
CA VAL A 53 13.54 1.50 1.36
C VAL A 53 13.36 0.70 2.65
N GLY A 54 13.60 -0.61 2.57
CA GLY A 54 13.55 -1.54 3.70
C GLY A 54 14.24 -2.87 3.36
N PRO A 55 13.69 -4.02 3.80
CA PRO A 55 14.19 -5.36 3.43
C PRO A 55 14.29 -5.62 1.93
N PHE A 56 13.54 -4.88 1.12
CA PHE A 56 13.79 -4.69 -0.30
C PHE A 56 13.78 -3.20 -0.64
N LYS A 57 14.32 -2.84 -1.81
CA LYS A 57 14.41 -1.45 -2.27
C LYS A 57 13.75 -1.31 -3.62
N HIS A 58 12.92 -0.30 -3.76
CA HIS A 58 12.31 0.05 -5.04
C HIS A 58 12.18 1.56 -5.17
N SER A 59 12.40 2.06 -6.37
CA SER A 59 12.09 3.45 -6.69
C SER A 59 11.73 3.55 -8.17
N GLY A 60 10.76 4.40 -8.47
CA GLY A 60 10.43 4.78 -9.83
C GLY A 60 9.00 5.31 -9.93
N HIS A 61 8.39 5.15 -11.09
CA HIS A 61 7.09 5.73 -11.36
C HIS A 61 6.22 4.85 -12.25
N TYR A 62 4.92 5.07 -12.16
CA TYR A 62 3.91 4.51 -13.05
C TYR A 62 2.75 5.49 -13.18
N PHE A 63 1.88 5.21 -14.15
CA PHE A 63 0.68 5.96 -14.40
C PHE A 63 -0.54 5.10 -14.07
N ILE A 64 -1.58 5.76 -13.59
CA ILE A 64 -2.90 5.20 -13.41
C ILE A 64 -3.80 5.83 -14.47
N GLN A 65 -4.47 4.98 -15.24
CA GLN A 65 -5.59 5.37 -16.08
C GLN A 65 -6.87 4.84 -15.42
N GLU A 66 -7.83 5.74 -15.19
CA GLU A 66 -9.08 5.42 -14.51
C GLU A 66 -10.17 5.11 -15.54
N GLU A 67 -10.84 3.97 -15.36
CA GLU A 67 -11.85 3.43 -16.28
C GLU A 67 -13.08 3.06 -15.46
N GLY A 68 -13.78 4.07 -14.94
CA GLY A 68 -15.04 3.91 -14.19
C GLY A 68 -14.90 3.09 -12.91
N ASP A 69 -15.04 1.77 -13.02
CA ASP A 69 -15.01 0.81 -11.92
C ASP A 69 -13.65 0.13 -11.71
N TYR A 70 -12.68 0.36 -12.60
CA TYR A 70 -11.31 -0.15 -12.46
C TYR A 70 -10.24 0.88 -12.83
N ARG A 71 -8.99 0.49 -12.59
CA ARG A 71 -7.79 1.27 -12.89
C ARG A 71 -6.76 0.39 -13.60
N LEU A 72 -6.10 0.96 -14.60
CA LEU A 72 -4.95 0.36 -15.26
C LEU A 72 -3.68 1.02 -14.77
N TYR A 73 -2.72 0.22 -14.37
CA TYR A 73 -1.39 0.67 -13.95
C TYR A 73 -0.41 0.41 -15.09
N GLU A 74 0.31 1.44 -15.50
CA GLU A 74 1.24 1.36 -16.62
C GLU A 74 2.52 2.14 -16.33
N GLY A 75 3.66 1.47 -16.37
CA GLY A 75 4.95 2.11 -16.23
C GLY A 75 6.08 1.15 -15.96
N PRO A 76 7.33 1.66 -15.94
CA PRO A 76 8.51 0.84 -15.70
C PRO A 76 8.54 0.23 -14.30
N SER A 77 7.91 0.89 -13.31
CA SER A 77 7.89 0.41 -11.93
C SER A 77 6.76 -0.56 -11.63
N ASN A 78 5.62 -0.41 -12.30
CA ASN A 78 4.40 -1.13 -11.97
C ASN A 78 3.51 -1.22 -13.23
N ILE A 79 3.07 -2.43 -13.54
CA ILE A 79 2.07 -2.69 -14.56
C ILE A 79 0.99 -3.60 -13.99
N GLY A 80 -0.28 -3.30 -14.21
CA GLY A 80 -1.33 -4.07 -13.57
C GLY A 80 -2.73 -3.51 -13.72
N TYR A 81 -3.60 -4.05 -12.91
CA TYR A 81 -5.03 -3.78 -12.89
C TYR A 81 -5.49 -3.65 -11.45
N ALA A 82 -6.43 -2.74 -11.17
CA ALA A 82 -7.07 -2.64 -9.88
C ALA A 82 -8.57 -2.42 -9.98
N GLU A 83 -9.33 -3.17 -9.20
CA GLU A 83 -10.75 -2.95 -9.00
C GLU A 83 -10.94 -1.83 -7.99
N THR A 84 -11.78 -0.85 -8.35
CA THR A 84 -12.15 0.25 -7.45
C THR A 84 -13.39 -0.15 -6.66
N LEU A 85 -13.19 -0.87 -5.55
CA LEU A 85 -14.29 -1.39 -4.71
C LEU A 85 -15.15 -0.27 -4.09
N SER A 86 -14.55 0.89 -3.83
CA SER A 86 -15.23 2.13 -3.47
C SER A 86 -14.36 3.34 -3.80
N GLU A 87 -14.83 4.56 -3.55
CA GLU A 87 -14.05 5.79 -3.79
C GLU A 87 -12.68 5.80 -3.11
N ASN A 88 -12.55 5.06 -2.00
CA ASN A 88 -11.37 5.07 -1.14
C ASN A 88 -10.71 3.71 -0.96
N LEU A 89 -11.16 2.65 -1.64
CA LEU A 89 -10.62 1.30 -1.49
C LEU A 89 -10.38 0.66 -2.86
N VAL A 90 -9.19 0.09 -3.03
CA VAL A 90 -8.83 -0.71 -4.21
C VAL A 90 -8.26 -2.08 -3.85
N ASP A 91 -8.58 -3.09 -4.66
CA ASP A 91 -7.89 -4.38 -4.73
C ASP A 91 -7.16 -4.45 -6.08
N ALA A 92 -5.84 -4.57 -6.05
CA ALA A 92 -4.97 -4.47 -7.21
C ALA A 92 -4.11 -5.72 -7.38
N ASN A 93 -3.91 -6.09 -8.64
CA ASN A 93 -2.95 -7.10 -9.07
C ASN A 93 -1.97 -6.42 -10.02
N ALA A 94 -0.70 -6.40 -9.64
CA ALA A 94 0.33 -5.71 -10.39
C ALA A 94 1.64 -6.47 -10.43
N TYR A 95 2.50 -6.12 -11.37
CA TYR A 95 3.84 -6.65 -11.51
C TYR A 95 4.86 -5.53 -11.38
N TRP A 96 5.82 -5.72 -10.47
CA TRP A 96 6.92 -4.80 -10.19
C TRP A 96 8.15 -5.26 -10.97
N SER A 97 8.25 -4.80 -12.22
CA SER A 97 9.27 -5.25 -13.18
C SER A 97 10.70 -5.15 -12.65
N ALA A 98 11.02 -4.06 -11.94
CA ALA A 98 12.36 -3.85 -11.37
C ALA A 98 12.72 -4.87 -10.26
N LEU A 99 11.73 -5.49 -9.61
CA LEU A 99 11.94 -6.49 -8.55
C LEU A 99 11.75 -7.93 -9.05
N GLY A 100 11.12 -8.10 -10.21
CA GLY A 100 10.66 -9.41 -10.68
C GLY A 100 9.67 -10.03 -9.70
N LEU A 101 8.72 -9.23 -9.20
CA LEU A 101 7.71 -9.64 -8.22
C LEU A 101 6.31 -9.28 -8.71
N SER A 102 5.39 -10.24 -8.63
CA SER A 102 3.96 -9.99 -8.68
C SER A 102 3.49 -9.48 -7.32
N GLN A 103 2.45 -8.67 -7.32
CA GLN A 103 1.87 -8.04 -6.15
C GLN A 103 0.36 -8.20 -6.18
N ARG A 104 -0.21 -8.70 -5.08
CA ARG A 104 -1.60 -8.45 -4.72
C ARG A 104 -1.64 -7.33 -3.68
N PHE A 105 -2.42 -6.29 -3.90
CA PHE A 105 -2.33 -5.05 -3.14
C PHE A 105 -3.70 -4.50 -2.80
N PHE A 106 -3.94 -4.32 -1.50
CA PHE A 106 -5.08 -3.58 -0.99
C PHE A 106 -4.61 -2.21 -0.54
N LEU A 107 -5.34 -1.16 -0.91
CA LEU A 107 -5.10 0.20 -0.44
C LEU A 107 -6.42 0.86 -0.08
N MET A 108 -6.48 1.35 1.15
CA MET A 108 -7.58 2.16 1.66
C MET A 108 -7.08 3.57 1.99
N VAL A 109 -7.83 4.58 1.59
CA VAL A 109 -7.65 5.96 2.03
C VAL A 109 -8.71 6.28 3.09
N VAL A 110 -8.29 6.74 4.26
CA VAL A 110 -9.17 7.14 5.36
C VAL A 110 -9.08 8.66 5.51
N ASP A 111 -10.25 9.30 5.45
CA ASP A 111 -10.44 10.75 5.65
C ASP A 111 -9.52 11.66 4.82
N ASN A 112 -9.02 11.16 3.68
CA ASN A 112 -8.06 11.87 2.81
C ASN A 112 -6.76 12.28 3.54
N THR A 113 -6.43 11.66 4.67
CA THR A 113 -5.25 11.97 5.48
C THR A 113 -4.38 10.74 5.77
N LEU A 114 -4.95 9.54 5.67
CA LEU A 114 -4.28 8.28 6.00
C LEU A 114 -4.43 7.28 4.85
N GLN A 115 -3.35 6.60 4.52
CA GLN A 115 -3.34 5.42 3.65
C GLN A 115 -2.99 4.20 4.48
N LEU A 116 -3.80 3.16 4.33
CA LEU A 116 -3.55 1.83 4.89
C LEU A 116 -3.40 0.85 3.74
N SER A 117 -2.36 0.03 3.78
CA SER A 117 -2.11 -0.91 2.70
C SER A 117 -1.62 -2.27 3.15
N LEU A 118 -1.98 -3.28 2.36
CA LEU A 118 -1.50 -4.64 2.49
C LEU A 118 -1.03 -5.11 1.12
N ALA A 119 0.25 -5.45 1.00
CA ALA A 119 0.82 -6.03 -0.21
C ALA A 119 1.32 -7.45 0.04
N GLN A 120 0.94 -8.38 -0.82
CA GLN A 120 1.55 -9.70 -0.91
C GLN A 120 2.41 -9.71 -2.17
N MET A 121 3.72 -9.88 -1.99
CA MET A 121 4.70 -9.88 -3.07
C MET A 121 5.16 -11.31 -3.32
N SER A 122 5.02 -11.81 -4.55
CA SER A 122 5.39 -13.17 -4.94
C SER A 122 6.29 -13.21 -6.16
N ARG A 123 7.03 -14.31 -6.32
CA ARG A 123 7.76 -14.66 -7.53
C ARG A 123 7.28 -16.03 -8.01
N GLY A 124 6.52 -16.05 -9.09
CA GLY A 124 5.77 -17.24 -9.47
C GLY A 124 4.82 -17.65 -8.34
N GLU A 125 4.85 -18.91 -7.94
CA GLU A 125 4.02 -19.45 -6.86
C GLU A 125 4.59 -19.21 -5.45
N HIS A 126 5.78 -18.61 -5.34
CA HIS A 126 6.45 -18.40 -4.07
C HIS A 126 6.15 -17.01 -3.52
N MET A 127 5.48 -16.95 -2.37
CA MET A 127 5.36 -15.70 -1.62
C MET A 127 6.72 -15.31 -1.04
N MET A 128 7.13 -14.08 -1.30
CA MET A 128 8.42 -13.52 -0.88
C MET A 128 8.23 -12.60 0.32
N TYR A 129 7.27 -11.67 0.22
CA TYR A 129 7.04 -10.66 1.25
C TYR A 129 5.55 -10.44 1.49
N ILE A 130 5.21 -10.17 2.74
CA ILE A 130 3.95 -9.53 3.13
C ILE A 130 4.33 -8.15 3.68
N VAL A 131 3.73 -7.09 3.15
CA VAL A 131 4.03 -5.71 3.51
C VAL A 131 2.77 -5.06 4.04
N VAL A 132 2.81 -4.58 5.29
CA VAL A 132 1.71 -3.85 5.92
C VAL A 132 2.13 -2.40 6.08
N GLY A 133 1.55 -1.52 5.28
CA GLY A 133 1.96 -0.12 5.17
C GLY A 133 0.94 0.84 5.75
N GLN A 134 1.44 1.89 6.39
CA GLN A 134 0.66 3.05 6.80
C GLN A 134 1.39 4.32 6.35
N ASN A 135 0.68 5.21 5.66
CA ASN A 135 1.22 6.49 5.22
C ASN A 135 0.29 7.63 5.59
N ASP A 136 0.87 8.70 6.13
CA ASP A 136 0.16 9.95 6.38
C ASP A 136 0.32 10.88 5.18
N LYS A 137 -0.70 11.71 4.97
CA LYS A 137 -0.63 12.77 3.98
C LYS A 137 0.30 13.87 4.44
N VAL A 138 1.25 14.22 3.58
CA VAL A 138 2.29 15.20 3.85
C VAL A 138 1.89 16.55 3.26
N PRO A 139 1.94 17.65 4.04
CA PRO A 139 1.75 19.00 3.52
C PRO A 139 2.75 19.34 2.39
N GLU A 140 2.31 20.09 1.37
CA GLU A 140 3.12 20.35 0.18
C GLU A 140 4.43 21.12 0.48
N ASP A 141 4.40 21.96 1.51
CA ASP A 141 5.48 22.79 2.03
C ASP A 141 6.49 22.02 2.90
N THR A 142 6.18 20.79 3.29
CA THR A 142 7.11 19.94 4.05
C THR A 142 8.15 19.35 3.09
N PRO A 143 9.47 19.46 3.37
CA PRO A 143 10.50 18.77 2.57
C PRO A 143 10.17 17.28 2.44
N VAL A 144 10.57 16.63 1.34
CA VAL A 144 10.40 15.16 1.21
C VAL A 144 11.07 14.53 2.42
N PRO A 145 10.30 13.86 3.31
CA PRO A 145 10.88 13.31 4.52
C PRO A 145 11.97 12.33 4.08
N GLN A 146 13.21 12.60 4.48
CA GLN A 146 14.28 11.65 4.30
C GLN A 146 13.94 10.45 5.17
N SER A 147 14.03 9.25 4.58
CA SER A 147 13.78 8.00 5.29
C SER A 147 14.56 8.00 6.61
N THR A 148 13.85 7.94 7.74
CA THR A 148 14.44 7.49 9.00
C THR A 148 14.72 6.01 8.85
N VAL A 149 15.85 5.69 8.22
CA VAL A 149 16.36 4.34 8.11
C VAL A 149 16.68 3.88 9.53
N VAL A 150 15.94 2.91 10.06
CA VAL A 150 16.43 2.15 11.21
C VAL A 150 17.48 1.20 10.67
N SER A 151 18.74 1.53 10.92
CA SER A 151 19.87 0.67 10.59
C SER A 151 19.81 -0.60 11.44
N GLY A 152 19.69 -1.74 10.80
CA GLY A 152 19.87 -3.07 11.38
C GLY A 152 19.74 -4.12 10.29
N THR A 153 20.69 -5.04 10.19
CA THR A 153 20.49 -6.25 9.39
C THR A 153 19.53 -7.18 10.13
N HIS A 154 18.87 -8.11 9.43
CA HIS A 154 18.07 -9.17 10.05
C HIS A 154 18.80 -9.90 11.19
N TYR A 155 20.14 -9.94 11.14
CA TYR A 155 21.01 -10.49 12.17
C TYR A 155 21.05 -9.66 13.45
N ASP A 156 20.99 -8.33 13.34
CA ASP A 156 21.12 -7.41 14.47
C ASP A 156 19.84 -7.28 15.30
N LEU A 157 18.70 -7.67 14.72
CA LEU A 157 17.36 -7.53 15.31
C LEU A 157 16.71 -8.88 15.67
N HIS A 158 17.38 -9.99 15.39
CA HIS A 158 16.84 -11.36 15.56
C HIS A 158 16.45 -11.67 17.02
N ASP A 159 17.22 -11.16 17.98
CA ASP A 159 17.02 -11.42 19.41
C ASP A 159 16.46 -10.20 20.17
N ASP A 160 16.19 -9.09 19.47
CA ASP A 160 15.59 -7.90 20.07
C ASP A 160 14.05 -7.97 19.96
N PRO A 161 13.31 -8.21 21.07
CA PRO A 161 11.84 -8.28 21.05
C PRO A 161 11.18 -6.94 20.68
N THR A 162 11.94 -5.84 20.74
CA THR A 162 11.51 -4.49 20.33
C THR A 162 12.02 -4.12 18.94
N SER A 163 13.02 -4.83 18.43
CA SER A 163 13.68 -4.62 17.14
C SER A 163 14.10 -3.15 16.89
N GLY A 164 14.74 -2.52 17.87
CA GLY A 164 15.30 -1.16 17.77
C GLY A 164 14.29 -0.03 18.01
N ARG A 165 13.12 -0.32 18.57
CA ARG A 165 12.09 0.68 18.88
C ARG A 165 12.41 1.47 20.17
N GLY A 166 12.10 2.77 20.17
CA GLY A 166 11.72 3.52 21.39
C GLY A 166 10.23 3.36 21.73
N GLU A 167 9.67 2.18 21.43
CA GLU A 167 8.25 1.79 21.21
C GLU A 167 7.66 2.24 19.86
N ILE A 168 6.75 1.49 19.19
CA ILE A 168 5.50 0.90 19.71
C ILE A 168 5.30 -0.59 19.35
N LEU A 169 5.10 -1.41 20.38
CA LEU A 169 4.32 -2.67 20.40
C LEU A 169 2.82 -2.33 20.28
N LEU A 170 1.95 -3.19 19.74
CA LEU A 170 0.50 -2.96 19.90
C LEU A 170 0.11 -2.93 21.39
N HIS A 171 0.04 -1.73 21.97
CA HIS A 171 -0.06 -1.48 23.42
C HIS A 171 -1.49 -1.23 23.89
N ARG A 172 -2.45 -2.10 23.56
CA ARG A 172 -3.71 -2.14 24.33
C ARG A 172 -4.14 -3.58 24.57
N LEU A 173 -4.46 -3.90 25.82
CA LEU A 173 -5.51 -4.88 26.07
C LEU A 173 -6.77 -4.35 25.38
N GLY A 174 -7.16 -4.97 24.28
CA GLY A 174 -8.31 -4.58 23.49
C GLY A 174 -8.69 -5.70 22.55
N ARG A 175 -9.99 -5.98 22.46
CA ARG A 175 -10.53 -6.87 21.44
C ARG A 175 -10.77 -6.04 20.19
N TRP A 176 -10.16 -6.45 19.09
CA TRP A 176 -10.61 -5.99 17.77
C TRP A 176 -11.96 -6.65 17.50
N ALA A 177 -12.96 -5.83 17.22
CA ALA A 177 -14.27 -6.27 16.77
C ALA A 177 -14.61 -5.49 15.51
N GLY A 178 -15.20 -6.17 14.53
CA GLY A 178 -15.53 -5.57 13.25
C GLY A 178 -16.45 -6.48 12.44
N GLU A 179 -17.11 -5.91 11.44
CA GLU A 179 -17.94 -6.67 10.52
C GLU A 179 -17.13 -6.97 9.25
N LEU A 180 -16.81 -8.24 9.03
CA LEU A 180 -16.37 -8.72 7.72
C LEU A 180 -17.58 -8.73 6.79
N ASN A 181 -17.56 -7.88 5.78
CA ASN A 181 -18.53 -7.92 4.68
C ASN A 181 -17.86 -8.56 3.47
N ALA A 182 -18.37 -9.71 3.05
CA ALA A 182 -17.98 -10.31 1.78
C ALA A 182 -18.87 -9.76 0.67
N LEU A 183 -18.29 -9.47 -0.50
CA LEU A 183 -19.02 -9.01 -1.68
C LEU A 183 -18.92 -10.08 -2.79
N ASN A 184 -19.95 -10.21 -3.63
CA ASN A 184 -19.87 -10.98 -4.88
C ASN A 184 -19.17 -10.16 -5.97
N GLU A 185 -19.03 -10.79 -7.14
CA GLU A 185 -18.54 -10.19 -8.39
C GLU A 185 -19.30 -8.93 -8.84
N ASN A 186 -20.55 -8.73 -8.40
CA ASN A 186 -21.35 -7.54 -8.66
C ASN A 186 -21.26 -6.49 -7.54
N ARG A 187 -20.33 -6.66 -6.58
CA ARG A 187 -20.14 -5.80 -5.39
C ARG A 187 -21.33 -5.78 -4.43
N GLU A 188 -22.21 -6.75 -4.53
CA GLU A 188 -23.34 -6.92 -3.61
C GLU A 188 -22.89 -7.73 -2.40
N SER A 189 -23.37 -7.36 -1.21
CA SER A 189 -23.05 -8.10 0.01
C SER A 189 -23.57 -9.53 -0.05
N ILE A 190 -22.67 -10.51 0.10
CA ILE A 190 -22.99 -11.94 0.18
C ILE A 190 -22.95 -12.48 1.62
N GLY A 191 -22.73 -11.61 2.60
CA GLY A 191 -22.82 -11.98 3.99
C GLY A 191 -21.99 -11.08 4.89
N LYS A 192 -22.45 -11.02 6.14
CA LYS A 192 -21.77 -10.35 7.25
C LYS A 192 -21.25 -11.40 8.22
N LYS A 193 -20.01 -11.27 8.66
CA LYS A 193 -19.49 -12.03 9.80
C LYS A 193 -18.97 -11.07 10.85
N ILE A 194 -19.52 -11.17 12.05
CA ILE A 194 -19.05 -10.42 13.21
C ILE A 194 -17.79 -11.12 13.70
N LEU A 195 -16.69 -10.38 13.80
CA LEU A 195 -15.44 -10.78 14.44
C LEU A 195 -15.44 -10.34 15.91
#